data_AF-A0A383BJQ2-F1
#
_entry.id   AF-A0A383BJQ2-F1
#
_cell.length_a   1.000
_cell.length_b   1.000
_cell.length_c   1.000
_cell.angle_alpha   90.00
_cell.angle_beta   90.00
_cell.angle_gamma   90.00
#
_symmetry.space_group_name_H-M   'P 1'
#
loop_
_entity.id
_entity.type
_entity.pdbx_description
1 polymer ?
#
loop_
_entity_poly.entity_id
_entity_poly.type
_entity_poly.pdbx_seq_one_letter_code
_entity_poly.pdbx_strand_id
1 'polypeptide(L)'
;MRDNSHQLIHIVGVFSLACFITACGTEKSRNPLSPSIAGPIEGVAISSPASLQPTEGHLVRLTDQPIHLTFNQATSNSERPFWYELQVSADISFMGIIYAAENLPPSGSPTERYTLEMTLDNDRQYYWRVRALDGANTGPYSAPASFELFTPLVVGQPTAVSPLNGTVASMNQPSLVITNAAIVGTALSATYRFEVSTDHTFSNIV
;
A
#
# COMPACT_ATOMS: atom_id res chain seq x y z
N MET A 1 -20.86 -38.15 82.75
CA MET A 1 -21.64 -37.55 83.85
C MET A 1 -21.67 -36.07 83.58
N ARG A 2 -22.87 -35.54 83.27
CA ARG A 2 -23.34 -34.15 83.40
C ARG A 2 -22.36 -33.04 82.97
N ASP A 3 -22.59 -32.41 81.83
CA ASP A 3 -23.57 -31.34 81.65
C ASP A 3 -23.35 -30.21 82.67
N ASN A 4 -22.87 -29.06 82.19
CA ASN A 4 -23.11 -27.79 82.87
C ASN A 4 -23.12 -26.66 81.83
N SER A 5 -24.29 -26.55 81.22
CA SER A 5 -24.83 -25.33 80.62
C SER A 5 -24.66 -24.11 81.52
N HIS A 6 -24.11 -23.02 80.98
CA HIS A 6 -24.45 -21.68 81.43
C HIS A 6 -24.91 -20.87 80.21
N GLN A 7 -26.23 -20.71 80.12
CA GLN A 7 -26.87 -19.72 79.30
C GLN A 7 -26.50 -18.32 79.78
N LEU A 8 -26.29 -17.37 78.87
CA LEU A 8 -26.65 -15.98 79.13
C LEU A 8 -26.88 -15.21 77.81
N ILE A 9 -28.16 -14.94 77.56
CA ILE A 9 -28.75 -13.65 77.15
C ILE A 9 -28.37 -13.04 75.79
N HIS A 10 -29.44 -12.91 74.99
CA HIS A 10 -29.55 -12.25 73.69
C HIS A 10 -29.12 -10.77 73.69
N ILE A 11 -28.36 -10.38 72.66
CA ILE A 11 -28.31 -9.00 72.15
C ILE A 11 -28.64 -9.07 70.65
N VAL A 12 -29.81 -8.55 70.31
CA VAL A 12 -30.24 -8.28 68.94
C VAL A 12 -29.51 -7.02 68.47
N GLY A 13 -28.70 -7.15 67.43
CA GLY A 13 -28.03 -6.04 66.75
C GLY A 13 -28.19 -6.17 65.25
N VAL A 14 -29.21 -5.51 64.70
CA VAL A 14 -29.34 -5.29 63.25
C VAL A 14 -28.35 -4.20 62.86
N PHE A 15 -27.38 -4.53 62.01
CA PHE A 15 -26.53 -3.53 61.35
C PHE A 15 -26.40 -3.90 59.87
N SER A 16 -27.22 -3.25 59.04
CA SER A 16 -27.00 -3.15 57.60
C SER A 16 -25.65 -2.46 57.36
N LEU A 17 -24.75 -3.08 56.60
CA LEU A 17 -23.54 -2.40 56.12
C LEU A 17 -23.48 -2.47 54.59
N ALA A 18 -23.47 -1.27 54.02
CA ALA A 18 -23.57 -0.96 52.62
C ALA A 18 -22.37 -1.46 51.81
N CYS A 19 -22.67 -1.85 50.57
CA CYS A 19 -21.73 -2.12 49.50
C CYS A 19 -20.95 -0.85 49.14
N PHE A 20 -19.64 -0.83 49.32
CA PHE A 20 -18.75 0.17 48.73
C PHE A 20 -17.80 -0.53 47.77
N ILE A 21 -18.22 -0.58 46.51
CA ILE A 21 -17.33 -0.91 45.38
C ILE A 21 -16.47 0.35 45.19
N THR A 22 -15.27 0.35 45.76
CA THR A 22 -14.27 1.37 45.43
C THR A 22 -13.73 1.09 44.03
N ALA A 23 -14.41 1.62 43.02
CA ALA A 23 -13.84 1.77 41.70
C ALA A 23 -12.78 2.88 41.78
N CYS A 24 -11.52 2.50 42.03
CA CYS A 24 -10.39 3.40 41.86
C CYS A 24 -10.16 3.55 40.35
N GLY A 25 -10.89 4.46 39.72
CA GLY A 25 -10.55 4.94 38.38
C GLY A 25 -9.32 5.83 38.50
N THR A 26 -8.16 5.34 38.04
CA THR A 26 -7.02 6.21 37.77
C THR A 26 -7.38 7.12 36.60
N GLU A 27 -7.87 8.32 36.90
CA GLU A 27 -8.05 9.37 35.91
C GLU A 27 -6.67 9.74 35.34
N LYS A 28 -6.47 9.46 34.06
CA LYS A 28 -5.29 9.89 33.33
C LYS A 28 -5.33 11.41 33.20
N SER A 29 -4.17 12.07 33.35
CA SER A 29 -4.09 13.52 33.26
C SER A 29 -4.57 14.03 31.90
N ARG A 30 -5.61 14.88 31.90
CA ARG A 30 -6.12 15.60 30.72
C ARG A 30 -5.24 16.77 30.32
N ASN A 31 -4.18 17.07 31.08
CA ASN A 31 -3.31 18.21 30.82
C ASN A 31 -2.21 17.83 29.82
N PRO A 32 -2.18 18.41 28.61
CA PRO A 32 -1.33 17.97 27.50
C PRO A 32 0.18 18.09 27.77
N LEU A 33 0.59 18.78 28.84
CA LEU A 33 1.98 19.03 29.26
C LEU A 33 2.43 18.26 30.52
N SER A 34 1.64 17.32 31.04
CA SER A 34 2.02 16.56 32.25
C SER A 34 3.00 15.41 31.93
N PRO A 35 4.16 15.30 32.61
CA PRO A 35 5.22 14.35 32.29
C PRO A 35 4.98 12.90 32.77
N SER A 36 3.74 12.47 33.05
CA SER A 36 3.46 11.17 33.66
C SER A 36 2.56 10.29 32.76
N ILE A 37 3.23 9.36 32.06
CA ILE A 37 2.73 8.19 31.29
C ILE A 37 1.87 8.46 30.04
N ALA A 38 2.51 8.20 28.89
CA ALA A 38 1.96 8.13 27.53
C ALA A 38 0.99 6.94 27.36
N GLY A 39 -0.24 7.12 27.82
CA GLY A 39 -1.36 6.26 27.43
C GLY A 39 -2.30 7.00 26.47
N PRO A 40 -3.17 6.26 25.75
CA PRO A 40 -4.23 6.87 24.95
C PRO A 40 -5.02 7.89 25.78
N ILE A 41 -5.29 9.04 25.17
CA ILE A 41 -6.10 10.09 25.76
C ILE A 41 -7.57 9.67 25.54
N GLU A 42 -8.29 9.47 26.64
CA GLU A 42 -9.68 9.03 26.58
C GLU A 42 -10.54 10.02 25.79
N GLY A 43 -11.38 9.51 24.88
CA GLY A 43 -12.25 10.31 24.03
C GLY A 43 -11.59 10.89 22.77
N VAL A 44 -10.28 10.69 22.58
CA VAL A 44 -9.62 11.04 21.31
C VAL A 44 -9.92 10.00 20.25
N ALA A 45 -10.37 10.46 19.08
CA ALA A 45 -10.63 9.68 17.89
C ALA A 45 -9.85 10.27 16.72
N ILE A 46 -9.10 9.41 16.03
CA ILE A 46 -8.39 9.71 14.79
C ILE A 46 -9.05 8.88 13.68
N SER A 47 -9.49 9.51 12.59
CA SER A 47 -10.10 8.79 11.47
C SER A 47 -9.04 8.03 10.65
N SER A 48 -9.46 7.00 9.91
CA SER A 48 -8.60 6.42 8.87
C SER A 48 -8.43 7.42 7.72
N PRO A 49 -7.23 7.59 7.15
CA PRO A 49 -7.07 8.24 5.86
C PRO A 49 -7.77 7.44 4.74
N ALA A 50 -8.11 8.08 3.63
CA ALA A 50 -8.68 7.39 2.46
C ALA A 50 -7.66 7.33 1.32
N SER A 51 -7.27 6.12 0.92
CA SER A 51 -6.36 5.89 -0.21
C SER A 51 -6.98 6.41 -1.52
N LEU A 52 -6.21 7.14 -2.33
CA LEU A 52 -6.68 7.69 -3.61
C LEU A 52 -5.92 7.16 -4.82
N GLN A 53 -4.59 7.26 -4.84
CA GLN A 53 -3.76 6.73 -5.94
C GLN A 53 -2.48 6.08 -5.42
N PRO A 54 -2.00 5.01 -6.08
CA PRO A 54 -2.74 4.19 -7.03
C PRO A 54 -4.02 3.59 -6.40
N THR A 55 -5.13 3.56 -7.16
CA THR A 55 -6.37 2.87 -6.73
C THR A 55 -6.17 1.36 -6.73
N GLU A 56 -7.02 0.62 -6.02
CA GLU A 56 -7.01 -0.85 -6.02
C GLU A 56 -6.91 -1.47 -7.42
N GLY A 57 -5.93 -2.36 -7.63
CA GLY A 57 -5.67 -3.06 -8.89
C GLY A 57 -5.08 -2.20 -10.01
N HIS A 58 -4.57 -1.00 -9.71
CA HIS A 58 -4.04 -0.12 -10.76
C HIS A 58 -2.75 -0.67 -11.38
N LEU A 59 -2.65 -0.61 -12.72
CA LEU A 59 -1.44 -1.00 -13.45
C LEU A 59 -0.52 0.20 -13.63
N VAL A 60 0.72 0.09 -13.16
CA VAL A 60 1.76 1.12 -13.32
C VAL A 60 2.88 0.57 -14.18
N ARG A 61 3.35 1.34 -15.17
CA ARG A 61 4.49 0.89 -15.98
C ARG A 61 5.76 0.95 -15.15
N LEU A 62 6.65 -0.02 -15.33
CA LEU A 62 7.96 -0.03 -14.66
C LEU A 62 8.74 1.29 -14.85
N THR A 63 8.60 1.90 -16.01
CA THR A 63 9.25 3.17 -16.39
C THR A 63 8.65 4.40 -15.73
N ASP A 64 7.49 4.29 -15.08
CA ASP A 64 6.78 5.41 -14.47
C ASP A 64 7.19 5.63 -12.99
N GLN A 65 8.23 4.91 -12.52
CA GLN A 65 8.81 5.14 -11.20
C GLN A 65 9.60 6.48 -11.14
N PRO A 66 9.62 7.18 -9.99
CA PRO A 66 9.13 6.75 -8.67
C PRO A 66 7.61 6.79 -8.53
N ILE A 67 7.06 5.87 -7.74
CA ILE A 67 5.62 5.79 -7.49
C ILE A 67 5.19 6.91 -6.55
N HIS A 68 4.05 7.53 -6.84
CA HIS A 68 3.42 8.52 -5.97
C HIS A 68 2.16 7.96 -5.33
N LEU A 69 2.14 7.92 -4.01
CA LEU A 69 1.01 7.50 -3.19
C LEU A 69 0.23 8.74 -2.75
N THR A 70 -1.07 8.78 -3.00
CA THR A 70 -1.93 9.90 -2.61
C THR A 70 -3.11 9.44 -1.78
N PHE A 71 -3.46 10.21 -0.76
CA PHE A 71 -4.53 9.87 0.18
C PHE A 71 -5.19 11.13 0.75
N ASN A 72 -6.45 11.06 1.16
CA ASN A 72 -7.10 12.14 1.89
C ASN A 72 -6.61 12.21 3.33
N GLN A 73 -6.61 13.42 3.90
CA GLN A 73 -6.27 13.65 5.30
C GLN A 73 -7.15 12.84 6.26
N ALA A 74 -6.55 12.39 7.36
CA ALA A 74 -7.28 12.00 8.55
C ALA A 74 -7.79 13.23 9.30
N THR A 75 -8.87 13.07 10.07
CA THR A 75 -9.34 14.05 11.04
C THR A 75 -9.06 13.54 12.45
N SER A 76 -8.83 14.45 13.38
CA SER A 76 -8.62 14.15 14.80
C SER A 76 -9.30 15.20 15.66
N ASN A 77 -9.91 14.78 16.77
CA ASN A 77 -10.38 15.68 17.82
C ASN A 77 -9.32 15.89 18.93
N SER A 78 -8.09 15.40 18.74
CA SER A 78 -6.95 15.64 19.63
C SER A 78 -6.49 17.09 19.53
N GLU A 79 -6.09 17.68 20.65
CA GLU A 79 -5.38 18.97 20.67
C GLU A 79 -3.92 18.83 20.24
N ARG A 80 -3.41 17.59 20.15
CA ARG A 80 -2.04 17.30 19.70
C ARG A 80 -1.99 17.24 18.18
N PRO A 81 -0.89 17.73 17.56
CA PRO A 81 -0.64 17.45 16.16
C PRO A 81 -0.48 15.95 15.95
N PHE A 82 -0.96 15.46 14.81
CA PHE A 82 -0.75 14.10 14.38
C PHE A 82 0.19 14.05 13.17
N TRP A 83 0.74 12.87 12.90
CA TRP A 83 1.53 12.55 11.72
C TRP A 83 1.04 11.25 11.09
N TYR A 84 1.47 10.98 9.86
CA TYR A 84 1.17 9.75 9.17
C TYR A 84 2.30 8.73 9.25
N GLU A 85 1.89 7.47 9.22
CA GLU A 85 2.71 6.30 8.93
C GLU A 85 2.14 5.64 7.67
N LEU A 86 2.99 5.45 6.67
CA LEU A 86 2.69 4.77 5.42
C LEU A 86 3.49 3.48 5.34
N GLN A 87 2.84 2.41 4.88
CA GLN A 87 3.47 1.11 4.68
C GLN A 87 3.21 0.60 3.27
N VAL A 88 4.21 -0.04 2.68
CA VAL A 88 4.11 -0.82 1.44
C VAL A 88 4.55 -2.25 1.71
N SER A 89 3.86 -3.21 1.11
CA SER A 89 4.06 -4.65 1.27
C SER A 89 3.85 -5.37 -0.06
N ALA A 90 4.51 -6.52 -0.25
CA ALA A 90 4.19 -7.45 -1.34
C ALA A 90 3.07 -8.45 -0.97
N ASP A 91 2.54 -8.33 0.25
CA ASP A 91 1.52 -9.19 0.83
C ASP A 91 0.37 -8.36 1.43
N ILE A 92 -0.88 -8.72 1.09
CA ILE A 92 -2.09 -7.99 1.50
C ILE A 92 -2.33 -8.01 3.01
N SER A 93 -1.80 -9.01 3.72
CA SER A 93 -1.91 -9.07 5.18
C SER A 93 -0.86 -8.20 5.89
N PHE A 94 0.05 -7.58 5.13
CA PHE A 94 1.13 -6.73 5.62
C PHE A 94 2.01 -7.45 6.67
N MET A 95 2.19 -8.77 6.51
CA MET A 95 3.10 -9.55 7.37
C MET A 95 4.57 -9.26 7.08
N GLY A 96 4.90 -8.78 5.87
CA GLY A 96 6.24 -8.37 5.47
C GLY A 96 6.23 -6.96 4.88
N ILE A 97 6.53 -5.96 5.71
CA ILE A 97 6.65 -4.57 5.26
C ILE A 97 7.96 -4.43 4.48
N ILE A 98 7.88 -4.06 3.21
CA ILE A 98 9.05 -3.82 2.35
C ILE A 98 9.48 -2.35 2.38
N TYR A 99 8.57 -1.46 2.78
CA TYR A 99 8.83 -0.04 2.94
C TYR A 99 7.92 0.56 4.00
N ALA A 100 8.49 1.43 4.84
CA ALA A 100 7.74 2.23 5.78
C ALA A 100 8.26 3.67 5.75
N ALA A 101 7.32 4.62 5.76
CA ALA A 101 7.60 6.02 6.00
C ALA A 101 6.82 6.48 7.23
N GLU A 102 7.53 7.07 8.19
CA GLU A 102 6.98 7.45 9.48
C GLU A 102 7.13 8.94 9.72
N ASN A 103 6.41 9.47 10.71
CA ASN A 103 6.50 10.88 11.11
C ASN A 103 6.24 11.87 9.97
N LEU A 104 5.38 11.50 9.02
CA LEU A 104 5.01 12.35 7.89
C LEU A 104 4.04 13.44 8.36
N PRO A 105 4.44 14.73 8.39
CA PRO A 105 3.56 15.79 8.86
C PRO A 105 2.44 16.04 7.83
N PRO A 106 1.24 16.45 8.29
CA PRO A 106 0.20 16.91 7.38
C PRO A 106 0.67 18.10 6.55
N SER A 107 0.44 18.08 5.24
CA SER A 107 0.75 19.20 4.33
C SER A 107 -0.19 20.41 4.51
N GLY A 108 -1.32 20.23 5.19
CA GLY A 108 -2.39 21.22 5.27
C GLY A 108 -3.29 21.27 4.02
N SER A 109 -3.03 20.44 3.01
CA SER A 109 -3.90 20.25 1.85
C SER A 109 -4.94 19.16 2.10
N PRO A 110 -6.12 19.17 1.45
CA PRO A 110 -7.14 18.13 1.63
C PRO A 110 -6.65 16.73 1.22
N THR A 111 -5.66 16.69 0.34
CA THR A 111 -5.03 15.48 -0.17
C THR A 111 -3.53 15.55 0.07
N GLU A 112 -2.97 14.42 0.49
CA GLU A 112 -1.55 14.20 0.63
C GLU A 112 -0.96 13.50 -0.58
N ARG A 113 0.33 13.76 -0.84
CA ARG A 113 1.11 13.06 -1.85
C ARG A 113 2.47 12.71 -1.26
N TYR A 114 2.78 11.42 -1.28
CA TYR A 114 4.06 10.87 -0.87
C TYR A 114 4.77 10.26 -2.08
N THR A 115 6.05 10.60 -2.28
CA THR A 115 6.89 9.97 -3.31
C THR A 115 7.61 8.79 -2.67
N LEU A 116 7.41 7.60 -3.21
CA LEU A 116 8.07 6.39 -2.72
C LEU A 116 9.57 6.45 -3.01
N GLU A 117 10.40 6.43 -1.97
CA GLU A 117 11.86 6.56 -2.06
C GLU A 117 12.55 5.19 -2.21
N MET A 118 11.90 4.28 -2.95
CA MET A 118 12.48 3.01 -3.34
C MET A 118 12.07 2.64 -4.75
N THR A 119 12.92 1.88 -5.42
CA THR A 119 12.57 1.22 -6.67
C THR A 119 11.94 -0.12 -6.36
N LEU A 120 10.80 -0.39 -6.98
CA LEU A 120 10.08 -1.64 -6.88
C LEU A 120 10.35 -2.51 -8.12
N ASP A 121 10.37 -3.83 -7.91
CA ASP A 121 10.55 -4.81 -8.98
C ASP A 121 9.30 -4.92 -9.87
N ASN A 122 9.54 -5.25 -11.14
CA ASN A 122 8.50 -5.49 -12.15
C ASN A 122 7.71 -6.80 -11.90
N ASP A 123 6.60 -6.95 -12.62
CA ASP A 123 5.75 -8.14 -12.69
C ASP A 123 5.33 -8.63 -11.31
N ARG A 124 5.01 -7.66 -10.44
CA ARG A 124 4.65 -7.88 -9.03
C ARG A 124 3.57 -6.92 -8.60
N GLN A 125 2.61 -7.46 -7.86
CA GLN A 125 1.60 -6.69 -7.14
C GLN A 125 2.13 -6.23 -5.78
N TYR A 126 1.86 -4.97 -5.45
CA TYR A 126 2.18 -4.34 -4.19
C TYR A 126 0.91 -3.80 -3.55
N TYR A 127 0.93 -3.71 -2.22
CA TYR A 127 -0.13 -3.18 -1.40
C TYR A 127 0.42 -2.04 -0.57
N TRP A 128 -0.37 -0.99 -0.40
CA TRP A 128 -0.01 0.13 0.46
C TRP A 128 -1.19 0.53 1.34
N ARG A 129 -0.87 1.04 2.52
CA ARG A 129 -1.83 1.56 3.50
C ARG A 129 -1.20 2.69 4.29
N VAL A 130 -2.04 3.54 4.87
CA VAL A 130 -1.60 4.69 5.65
C VAL A 130 -2.49 4.87 6.88
N ARG A 131 -1.94 5.32 8.00
CA ARG A 131 -2.68 5.69 9.22
C ARG A 131 -2.14 6.98 9.83
N ALA A 132 -2.94 7.63 10.67
CA ALA A 132 -2.52 8.78 11.46
C ALA A 132 -2.33 8.43 12.93
N LEU A 133 -1.37 9.08 13.60
CA LEU A 133 -1.03 8.89 15.00
C LEU A 133 -0.65 10.24 15.63
N ASP A 134 -0.98 10.47 16.90
CA ASP A 134 -0.64 11.72 17.64
C ASP A 134 0.38 11.49 18.78
N GLY A 135 1.03 10.33 18.78
CA GLY A 135 1.98 9.89 19.79
C GLY A 135 1.36 9.28 21.06
N ALA A 136 0.07 9.52 21.33
CA ALA A 136 -0.66 8.89 22.44
C ALA A 136 -1.74 7.92 21.93
N ASN A 137 -2.35 8.25 20.79
CA ASN A 137 -3.44 7.54 20.13
C ASN A 137 -3.00 7.13 18.73
N THR A 138 -3.48 5.98 18.29
CA THR A 138 -3.22 5.42 16.96
C THR A 138 -4.55 5.26 16.23
N GLY A 139 -4.70 5.93 15.10
CA GLY A 139 -5.84 5.76 14.22
C GLY A 139 -5.78 4.44 13.46
N PRO A 140 -6.93 3.99 12.91
CA PRO A 140 -6.97 2.83 12.03
C PRO A 140 -6.21 3.11 10.74
N TYR A 141 -5.66 2.05 10.13
CA TYR A 141 -5.19 2.13 8.75
C TYR A 141 -6.34 2.39 7.78
N SER A 142 -6.00 3.00 6.65
CA SER A 142 -6.85 3.03 5.46
C SER A 142 -7.17 1.59 5.00
N ALA A 143 -8.23 1.45 4.20
CA ALA A 143 -8.37 0.25 3.38
C ALA A 143 -7.11 0.09 2.52
N PRO A 144 -6.53 -1.12 2.45
CA PRO A 144 -5.36 -1.33 1.61
C PRO A 144 -5.72 -1.05 0.16
N ALA A 145 -4.80 -0.40 -0.55
CA ALA A 145 -4.88 -0.22 -1.98
C ALA A 145 -3.73 -0.97 -2.64
N SER A 146 -3.97 -1.59 -3.78
CA SER A 146 -2.98 -2.37 -4.53
C SER A 146 -2.66 -1.77 -5.90
N PHE A 147 -1.45 -2.02 -6.38
CA PHE A 147 -1.03 -1.74 -7.75
C PHE A 147 -0.04 -2.79 -8.23
N GLU A 148 0.04 -2.98 -9.54
CA GLU A 148 0.97 -3.92 -10.17
C GLU A 148 1.94 -3.16 -11.08
N LEU A 149 3.23 -3.46 -10.94
CA LEU A 149 4.22 -3.00 -11.89
C LEU A 149 4.31 -3.95 -13.07
N PHE A 150 4.25 -3.41 -14.28
CA PHE A 150 4.37 -4.20 -15.51
C PHE A 150 5.28 -3.54 -16.55
N THR A 151 5.86 -4.37 -17.41
CA THR A 151 6.53 -3.92 -18.64
C THR A 151 5.60 -4.15 -19.83
N PRO A 152 5.14 -3.10 -20.53
CA PRO A 152 4.28 -3.28 -21.69
C PRO A 152 5.01 -4.05 -22.78
N LEU A 153 4.30 -4.96 -23.46
CA LEU A 153 4.82 -5.63 -24.64
C LEU A 153 4.88 -4.62 -25.80
N VAL A 154 6.10 -4.32 -26.26
CA VAL A 154 6.32 -3.45 -27.42
C VAL A 154 7.16 -4.23 -28.44
N VAL A 155 6.64 -4.35 -29.66
CA VAL A 155 7.33 -4.98 -30.79
C VAL A 155 7.75 -3.88 -31.75
N GLY A 156 9.06 -3.73 -31.94
CA GLY A 156 9.65 -2.81 -32.90
C GLY A 156 9.47 -3.25 -34.34
N GLN A 157 10.04 -2.49 -35.26
CA GLN A 157 10.11 -2.86 -36.68
C GLN A 157 11.40 -3.63 -36.96
N PRO A 158 11.38 -4.72 -37.74
CA PRO A 158 12.59 -5.34 -38.25
C PRO A 158 13.23 -4.44 -39.32
N THR A 159 14.55 -4.53 -39.47
CA THR A 159 15.30 -3.76 -40.46
C THR A 159 15.82 -4.69 -41.55
N ALA A 160 15.56 -4.36 -42.82
CA ALA A 160 16.10 -5.13 -43.95
C ALA A 160 17.64 -5.00 -44.02
N VAL A 161 18.32 -6.14 -44.16
CA VAL A 161 19.78 -6.23 -44.33
C VAL A 161 20.13 -6.68 -45.75
N SER A 162 19.37 -7.62 -46.31
CA SER A 162 19.57 -8.09 -47.68
C SER A 162 18.29 -8.71 -48.26
N PRO A 163 18.00 -8.53 -49.56
CA PRO A 163 18.61 -7.53 -50.44
C PRO A 163 18.28 -6.11 -49.97
N LEU A 164 19.21 -5.17 -50.16
CA LEU A 164 18.94 -3.76 -49.86
C LEU A 164 18.08 -3.14 -50.97
N ASN A 165 17.33 -2.11 -50.63
CA ASN A 165 16.50 -1.40 -51.59
C ASN A 165 17.32 -0.94 -52.80
N GLY A 166 16.80 -1.15 -54.02
CA GLY A 166 17.45 -0.79 -55.27
C GLY A 166 18.58 -1.72 -55.73
N THR A 167 18.83 -2.84 -55.04
CA THR A 167 19.84 -3.83 -55.47
C THR A 167 19.24 -4.89 -56.39
N VAL A 168 20.05 -5.39 -57.33
CA VAL A 168 19.72 -6.54 -58.17
C VAL A 168 20.32 -7.79 -57.52
N ALA A 169 19.48 -8.77 -57.21
CA ALA A 169 19.95 -10.05 -56.71
C ALA A 169 20.77 -10.79 -57.79
N SER A 170 21.89 -11.39 -57.39
CA SER A 170 22.76 -12.16 -58.29
C SER A 170 22.20 -13.54 -58.66
N MET A 171 21.14 -13.99 -57.96
CA MET A 171 20.48 -15.28 -58.16
C MET A 171 18.96 -15.11 -58.06
N ASN A 172 18.20 -16.00 -58.72
CA ASN A 172 16.73 -16.02 -58.67
C ASN A 172 16.15 -16.54 -57.34
N GLN A 173 17.01 -16.90 -56.39
CA GLN A 173 16.64 -17.30 -55.03
C GLN A 173 17.47 -16.48 -54.02
N PRO A 174 17.20 -15.17 -53.88
CA PRO A 174 17.92 -14.35 -52.92
C PRO A 174 17.63 -14.79 -51.49
N SER A 175 18.63 -14.70 -50.62
CA SER A 175 18.42 -14.83 -49.17
C SER A 175 17.83 -13.51 -48.64
N LEU A 176 16.66 -13.59 -48.00
CA LEU A 176 16.08 -12.46 -47.29
C LEU A 176 16.64 -12.42 -45.87
N VAL A 177 17.34 -11.34 -45.53
CA VAL A 177 18.00 -11.15 -44.24
C VAL A 177 17.46 -9.88 -43.59
N ILE A 178 17.04 -10.01 -42.34
CA ILE A 178 16.61 -8.90 -41.50
C ILE A 178 17.43 -8.88 -40.21
N THR A 179 17.57 -7.70 -39.64
CA THR A 179 17.76 -7.57 -38.19
C THR A 179 16.39 -7.70 -37.55
N ASN A 180 16.27 -8.61 -36.58
CA ASN A 180 15.03 -8.84 -35.84
C ASN A 180 14.54 -7.54 -35.19
N ALA A 181 13.22 -7.38 -35.12
CA ALA A 181 12.57 -6.36 -34.32
C ALA A 181 13.02 -6.45 -32.86
N ALA A 182 13.32 -5.30 -32.25
CA ALA A 182 13.49 -5.22 -30.81
C ALA A 182 12.15 -5.54 -30.13
N ILE A 183 12.18 -6.37 -29.08
CA ILE A 183 11.01 -6.72 -28.29
C ILE A 183 11.27 -6.28 -26.86
N VAL A 184 10.38 -5.47 -26.31
CA VAL A 184 10.39 -5.05 -24.91
C VAL A 184 9.23 -5.74 -24.21
N GLY A 185 9.46 -6.23 -22.99
CA GLY A 185 8.51 -7.05 -22.24
C GLY A 185 8.57 -8.53 -22.59
N THR A 186 7.69 -9.32 -21.98
CA THR A 186 7.68 -10.79 -22.13
C THR A 186 6.85 -11.20 -23.35
N ALA A 187 7.51 -11.50 -24.46
CA ALA A 187 6.86 -12.14 -25.61
C ALA A 187 6.98 -13.67 -25.52
N LEU A 188 5.88 -14.39 -25.79
CA LEU A 188 5.87 -15.85 -25.81
C LEU A 188 6.55 -16.42 -27.06
N SER A 189 6.45 -15.72 -28.19
CA SER A 189 7.14 -16.03 -29.44
C SER A 189 7.05 -14.83 -30.40
N ALA A 190 8.02 -14.69 -31.29
CA ALA A 190 7.96 -13.74 -32.41
C ALA A 190 8.16 -14.50 -33.73
N THR A 191 7.32 -14.22 -34.72
CA THR A 191 7.38 -14.82 -36.05
C THR A 191 7.43 -13.73 -37.11
N TYR A 192 8.22 -13.94 -38.15
CA TYR A 192 8.30 -13.04 -39.29
C TYR A 192 7.59 -13.65 -40.49
N ARG A 193 6.86 -12.82 -41.21
CA ARG A 193 6.34 -13.14 -42.54
C ARG A 193 7.13 -12.32 -43.55
N PHE A 194 7.76 -13.00 -44.49
CA PHE A 194 8.37 -12.37 -45.66
C PHE A 194 7.37 -12.44 -46.80
N GLU A 195 7.08 -11.30 -47.41
CA GLU A 195 6.22 -11.19 -48.59
C GLU A 195 7.08 -10.69 -49.75
N VAL A 196 6.93 -11.33 -50.91
CA VAL A 196 7.63 -10.95 -52.14
C VAL A 196 6.56 -10.60 -53.17
N SER A 197 6.71 -9.43 -53.80
CA SER A 197 5.78 -8.96 -54.82
C SER A 197 6.55 -8.30 -55.96
N THR A 198 5.99 -8.39 -57.16
CA THR A 198 6.47 -7.62 -58.32
C THR A 198 5.89 -6.20 -58.35
N ASP A 199 5.06 -5.83 -57.37
CA ASP A 199 4.44 -4.51 -57.24
C ASP A 199 4.64 -3.91 -55.84
N HIS A 200 4.88 -2.60 -55.75
CA HIS A 200 5.24 -1.93 -54.51
C HIS A 200 4.07 -1.82 -53.52
N THR A 201 2.82 -1.98 -53.99
CA THR A 201 1.65 -1.99 -53.12
C THR A 201 1.40 -3.37 -52.51
N PHE A 202 2.18 -4.39 -52.90
CA PHE A 202 2.00 -5.78 -52.50
C PHE A 202 0.60 -6.33 -52.84
N SER A 203 -0.03 -5.80 -53.90
CA SER A 203 -1.37 -6.24 -54.34
C SER A 203 -1.41 -7.71 -54.79
N ASN A 204 -0.28 -8.27 -55.24
CA ASN A 204 -0.13 -9.69 -55.57
C ASN A 204 1.18 -10.23 -54.97
N ILE A 205 1.08 -11.21 -54.07
CA ILE A 205 2.24 -11.90 -53.48
C ILE A 205 2.61 -13.10 -54.36
N VAL A 206 3.91 -13.33 -54.56
CA VAL A 206 4.49 -14.42 -55.37
C VAL A 206 5.05 -15.53 -54.48
#